data_AF-A0A3C1K4A5-F1
#
_entry.id   AF-A0A3C1K4A5-F1
#
_cell.length_a   1.000
_cell.length_b   1.000
_cell.length_c   1.000
_cell.angle_alpha   90.00
_cell.angle_beta   90.00
_cell.angle_gamma   90.00
#
_symmetry.space_group_name_H-M   'P 1'
#
loop_
_entity.id
_entity.type
_entity.pdbx_description
1 polymer ?
#
loop_
_entity_poly.entity_id
_entity_poly.type
_entity_poly.pdbx_seq_one_letter_code
_entity_poly.pdbx_strand_id
1 'polypeptide(L)'
;MNIKKYISTSDNELKSILLELKSTANNLMISISNLKNNTSGHAFRNERDAIISKYATLKTQLKEIYHYINLEKNEDLSNSFYSCYFCPAVTDCYIHCDAKANGTDLEKLYSSLYDIDDYINYYLLKNKT
;
A
#
# COMPACT_ATOMS: atom_id res chain seq x y z
N MET A 1 -7.75 -14.18 -12.34
CA MET A 1 -6.79 -13.27 -11.68
C MET A 1 -5.46 -14.01 -11.61
N ASN A 2 -4.39 -13.48 -12.21
CA ASN A 2 -3.06 -14.07 -12.11
C ASN A 2 -2.50 -13.73 -10.73
N ILE A 3 -2.43 -14.72 -9.83
CA ILE A 3 -1.70 -14.56 -8.57
C ILE A 3 -0.23 -14.41 -8.97
N LYS A 4 0.30 -13.19 -8.90
CA LYS A 4 1.73 -12.95 -9.07
C LYS A 4 2.44 -13.74 -7.99
N LYS A 5 3.31 -14.68 -8.38
CA LYS A 5 4.13 -15.41 -7.42
C LYS A 5 5.25 -14.48 -6.99
N TYR A 6 5.34 -14.18 -5.70
CA TYR A 6 6.38 -13.31 -5.14
C TYR A 6 7.61 -14.10 -4.66
N ILE A 7 7.48 -15.42 -4.43
CA ILE A 7 8.62 -16.32 -4.20
C ILE A 7 9.53 -16.31 -5.42
N SER A 8 10.85 -16.36 -5.20
CA SER A 8 11.87 -16.36 -6.26
C SER A 8 11.84 -15.12 -7.17
N THR A 9 11.08 -14.09 -6.80
CA THR A 9 11.14 -12.76 -7.44
C THR A 9 12.43 -12.09 -7.01
N SER A 10 13.08 -11.36 -7.94
CA SER A 10 14.33 -10.69 -7.62
C SER A 10 14.13 -9.54 -6.63
N ASP A 11 15.17 -9.20 -5.86
CA ASP A 11 15.13 -8.08 -4.91
C ASP A 11 14.73 -6.77 -5.58
N ASN A 12 15.19 -6.53 -6.81
CA ASN A 12 14.85 -5.32 -7.56
C ASN A 12 13.36 -5.26 -7.91
N GLU A 13 12.75 -6.39 -8.25
CA GLU A 13 11.31 -6.46 -8.53
C GLU A 13 10.48 -6.32 -7.26
N LEU A 14 10.90 -6.95 -6.15
CA LEU A 14 10.24 -6.79 -4.84
C LEU A 14 10.33 -5.34 -4.35
N LYS A 15 11.50 -4.69 -4.49
CA LYS A 15 11.68 -3.26 -4.22
C LYS A 15 10.76 -2.40 -5.09
N SER A 16 10.64 -2.73 -6.38
CA SER A 16 9.77 -2.00 -7.30
C SER A 16 8.30 -2.08 -6.88
N ILE A 17 7.84 -3.23 -6.40
CA ILE A 17 6.49 -3.40 -5.86
C ILE A 17 6.26 -2.50 -4.65
N LEU A 18 7.18 -2.48 -3.67
CA LEU A 18 7.07 -1.60 -2.51
C LEU A 18 7.06 -0.11 -2.92
N LEU A 19 7.93 0.27 -3.86
CA LEU A 19 7.99 1.64 -4.37
C LEU A 19 6.69 2.05 -5.11
N GLU A 20 6.05 1.12 -5.81
CA GLU A 20 4.77 1.35 -6.48
C GLU A 20 3.62 1.55 -5.48
N LEU A 21 3.55 0.71 -4.43
CA LEU A 21 2.57 0.86 -3.34
C LEU A 21 2.75 2.23 -2.64
N LYS A 22 3.99 2.57 -2.31
CA LYS A 22 4.36 3.86 -1.70
C LYS A 22 4.01 5.04 -2.60
N SER A 23 4.33 4.97 -3.89
CA SER A 23 4.04 6.05 -4.85
C SER A 23 2.54 6.27 -4.98
N THR A 24 1.77 5.18 -5.10
CA THR A 24 0.31 5.23 -5.11
C THR A 24 -0.24 5.88 -3.84
N ALA A 25 0.30 5.50 -2.67
CA ALA A 25 -0.15 6.06 -1.40
C ALA A 25 0.09 7.59 -1.33
N ASN A 26 1.30 8.02 -1.69
CA ASN A 26 1.67 9.44 -1.73
C ASN A 26 0.79 10.26 -2.70
N ASN A 27 0.54 9.74 -3.89
CA ASN A 27 -0.32 10.41 -4.87
C ASN A 27 -1.76 10.57 -4.37
N LEU A 28 -2.27 9.59 -3.62
CA LEU A 28 -3.59 9.67 -3.00
C LEU A 28 -3.61 10.68 -1.84
N MET A 29 -2.58 10.73 -1.00
CA MET A 29 -2.46 11.76 0.04
C MET A 29 -2.47 13.18 -0.56
N ILE A 30 -1.71 13.40 -1.63
CA ILE A 30 -1.73 14.68 -2.38
C ILE A 30 -3.13 14.97 -2.91
N SER A 31 -3.81 13.97 -3.47
CA SER A 31 -5.18 14.13 -4.00
C SER A 31 -6.17 14.51 -2.90
N ILE A 32 -6.08 13.90 -1.71
CA ILE A 32 -6.90 14.23 -0.55
C ILE A 32 -6.64 15.68 -0.09
N SER A 33 -5.37 16.07 0.01
CA SER A 33 -4.99 17.43 0.40
C SER A 33 -5.52 18.48 -0.60
N ASN A 34 -5.45 18.19 -1.90
CA ASN A 34 -5.98 19.09 -2.93
C ASN A 34 -7.50 19.19 -2.88
N LEU A 35 -8.20 18.07 -2.67
CA LEU A 35 -9.65 18.02 -2.55
C LEU A 35 -10.17 18.90 -1.39
N LYS A 36 -9.48 18.88 -0.24
CA LYS A 36 -9.83 19.71 0.92
C LYS A 36 -9.68 21.21 0.67
N ASN A 37 -8.78 21.61 -0.22
CA ASN A 37 -8.41 23.00 -0.43
C ASN A 37 -9.17 23.67 -1.59
N ASN A 38 -9.57 22.92 -2.62
CA ASN A 38 -9.88 23.53 -3.92
C ASN A 38 -11.20 23.10 -4.58
N THR A 39 -11.98 22.19 -3.98
CA THR A 39 -13.14 21.61 -4.66
C THR A 39 -14.42 21.72 -3.83
N SER A 40 -15.54 22.11 -4.45
CA SER A 40 -16.86 22.19 -3.81
C SER A 40 -17.96 21.56 -4.68
N GLY A 41 -19.13 21.29 -4.08
CA GLY A 41 -20.32 20.82 -4.81
C GLY A 41 -20.18 19.43 -5.46
N HIS A 42 -20.64 19.28 -6.70
CA HIS A 42 -20.61 17.99 -7.43
C HIS A 42 -19.19 17.54 -7.80
N ALA A 43 -18.29 18.48 -8.11
CA ALA A 43 -16.89 18.17 -8.39
C ALA A 43 -16.22 17.50 -7.19
N PHE A 44 -16.51 17.98 -5.97
CA PHE A 44 -15.99 17.40 -4.73
C PHE A 44 -16.39 15.94 -4.58
N ARG A 45 -17.68 15.62 -4.84
CA ARG A 45 -18.17 14.24 -4.74
C ARG A 45 -17.49 13.31 -5.74
N ASN A 46 -17.38 13.73 -7.00
CA ASN A 46 -16.75 12.92 -8.04
C ASN A 46 -15.27 12.64 -7.74
N GLU A 47 -14.53 13.66 -7.32
CA GLU A 47 -13.12 13.52 -6.95
C GLU A 47 -12.94 12.64 -5.70
N ARG A 48 -13.78 12.83 -4.68
CA ARG A 48 -13.79 11.98 -3.48
C ARG A 48 -14.02 10.52 -3.86
N ASP A 49 -15.04 10.24 -4.67
CA ASP A 49 -15.39 8.87 -5.05
C ASP A 49 -14.28 8.22 -5.90
N ALA A 50 -13.59 9.01 -6.74
CA ALA A 50 -12.40 8.56 -7.47
C ALA A 50 -11.24 8.22 -6.53
N ILE A 51 -10.99 9.02 -5.49
CA ILE A 51 -9.99 8.74 -4.45
C ILE A 51 -10.33 7.45 -3.72
N ILE A 52 -11.57 7.28 -3.28
CA ILE A 52 -12.04 6.08 -2.57
C ILE A 52 -11.86 4.83 -3.43
N SER A 53 -12.22 4.90 -4.72
CA SER A 53 -12.06 3.78 -5.66
C SER A 53 -10.58 3.36 -5.83
N LYS A 54 -9.68 4.33 -5.95
CA LYS A 54 -8.24 4.07 -6.04
C LYS A 54 -7.67 3.51 -4.73
N TYR A 55 -8.10 4.05 -3.59
CA TYR A 55 -7.74 3.51 -2.27
C TYR A 55 -8.22 2.06 -2.10
N ALA A 56 -9.45 1.75 -2.49
CA ALA A 56 -9.98 0.39 -2.46
C ALA A 56 -9.13 -0.59 -3.29
N THR A 57 -8.68 -0.14 -4.46
CA THR A 57 -7.77 -0.92 -5.32
C THR A 57 -6.43 -1.17 -4.64
N LEU A 58 -5.79 -0.12 -4.08
CA LEU A 58 -4.53 -0.25 -3.34
C LEU A 58 -4.66 -1.21 -2.15
N LYS A 59 -5.73 -1.08 -1.37
CA LYS A 59 -6.00 -1.96 -0.22
C LYS A 59 -6.25 -3.41 -0.64
N THR A 60 -6.88 -3.61 -1.79
CA THR A 60 -7.08 -4.95 -2.37
C THR A 60 -5.76 -5.58 -2.79
N GLN A 61 -4.90 -4.83 -3.49
CA GLN A 61 -3.55 -5.28 -3.85
C GLN A 61 -2.74 -5.65 -2.61
N LEU A 62 -2.76 -4.81 -1.57
CA LEU A 62 -2.05 -5.07 -0.33
C LEU A 62 -2.56 -6.34 0.37
N LYS A 63 -3.88 -6.54 0.40
CA LYS A 63 -4.50 -7.75 0.93
C LYS A 63 -4.09 -9.00 0.16
N GLU A 64 -4.04 -8.94 -1.16
CA GLU A 64 -3.64 -10.06 -2.02
C GLU A 64 -2.18 -10.45 -1.77
N ILE A 65 -1.28 -9.47 -1.69
CA ILE A 65 0.12 -9.72 -1.36
C ILE A 65 0.22 -10.34 0.04
N TYR A 66 -0.45 -9.73 1.03
CA TYR A 66 -0.45 -10.22 2.42
C TYR A 66 -0.97 -11.67 2.52
N HIS A 67 -2.06 -12.00 1.84
CA HIS A 67 -2.60 -13.36 1.80
C HIS A 67 -1.59 -14.34 1.19
N TYR A 68 -0.98 -13.97 0.06
CA TYR A 68 0.03 -14.81 -0.58
C TYR A 68 1.21 -15.07 0.37
N ILE A 69 1.80 -14.04 0.97
CA ILE A 69 3.01 -14.22 1.78
C ILE A 69 2.74 -14.92 3.12
N ASN A 70 1.64 -14.58 3.81
CA ASN A 70 1.42 -14.99 5.21
C ASN A 70 0.39 -16.10 5.36
N LEU A 71 -0.73 -16.05 4.64
CA LEU A 71 -1.81 -17.04 4.82
C LEU A 71 -1.53 -18.33 4.05
N GLU A 72 -0.95 -18.22 2.85
CA GLU A 72 -0.53 -19.37 2.06
C GLU A 72 0.86 -19.91 2.48
N LYS A 73 1.52 -19.26 3.47
CA LYS A 73 2.85 -19.62 3.99
C LYS A 73 3.91 -19.75 2.90
N ASN A 74 3.86 -18.84 1.93
CA ASN A 74 4.83 -18.78 0.85
C ASN A 74 6.14 -18.16 1.37
N GLU A 75 6.95 -18.97 2.05
CA GLU A 75 8.23 -18.55 2.61
C GLU A 75 9.35 -18.72 1.58
N ASP A 76 10.16 -17.67 1.39
CA ASP A 76 11.42 -17.74 0.64
C ASP A 76 12.56 -17.34 1.58
N LEU A 77 13.06 -18.32 2.33
CA LEU A 77 14.17 -18.14 3.26
C LEU A 77 15.52 -17.98 2.55
N SER A 78 15.59 -18.28 1.25
CA SER A 78 16.80 -18.08 0.46
C SER A 78 16.97 -16.62 0.03
N ASN A 79 15.86 -15.88 -0.04
CA ASN A 79 15.86 -14.46 -0.32
C ASN A 79 15.74 -13.64 0.98
N SER A 80 16.87 -13.05 1.40
CA SER A 80 16.92 -12.18 2.58
C SER A 80 16.09 -10.90 2.43
N PHE A 81 15.98 -10.34 1.22
CA PHE A 81 15.13 -9.18 0.97
C PHE A 81 13.66 -9.54 1.18
N TYR A 82 13.24 -10.67 0.62
CA TYR A 82 11.88 -11.18 0.74
C TYR A 82 11.47 -11.37 2.21
N SER A 83 12.24 -12.17 2.94
CA SER A 83 11.92 -12.59 4.31
C SER A 83 12.11 -11.48 5.35
N CYS A 84 13.16 -10.66 5.25
CA CYS A 84 13.49 -9.66 6.28
C CYS A 84 12.90 -8.27 6.02
N TYR A 85 12.47 -7.96 4.78
CA TYR A 85 12.05 -6.61 4.42
C TYR A 85 10.71 -6.57 3.67
N PHE A 86 10.54 -7.35 2.60
CA PHE A 86 9.31 -7.33 1.81
C PHE A 86 8.11 -7.85 2.60
N CYS A 87 8.21 -9.05 3.17
CA CYS A 87 7.11 -9.65 3.93
C CYS A 87 6.72 -8.82 5.16
N PRO A 88 7.67 -8.36 6.00
CA PRO A 88 7.36 -7.48 7.12
C PRO A 88 6.72 -6.15 6.69
N ALA A 89 7.23 -5.49 5.64
CA ALA A 89 6.66 -4.22 5.15
C ALA A 89 5.19 -4.38 4.74
N VAL A 90 4.87 -5.42 3.97
CA VAL A 90 3.50 -5.71 3.54
C VAL A 90 2.61 -6.04 4.74
N THR A 91 3.15 -6.80 5.70
CA THR A 91 2.43 -7.20 6.91
C THR A 91 2.03 -5.99 7.75
N ASP A 92 2.98 -5.12 8.06
CA ASP A 92 2.72 -3.91 8.84
C ASP A 92 1.78 -2.96 8.10
N CYS A 93 1.99 -2.75 6.80
CA CYS A 93 1.07 -1.98 5.97
C CYS A 93 -0.35 -2.54 6.07
N TYR A 94 -0.54 -3.86 5.96
CA TYR A 94 -1.86 -4.47 5.97
C TYR A 94 -2.55 -4.39 7.34
N ILE A 95 -1.78 -4.57 8.42
CA ILE A 95 -2.28 -4.55 9.80
C ILE A 95 -2.65 -3.11 10.23
N HIS A 96 -1.84 -2.13 9.86
CA HIS A 96 -1.98 -0.76 10.36
C HIS A 96 -2.83 0.15 9.46
N CYS A 97 -2.95 -0.15 8.16
CA CYS A 97 -3.85 0.54 7.24
C CYS A 97 -5.33 0.16 7.52
N ASP A 98 -5.92 0.75 8.55
CA ASP A 98 -7.20 0.35 9.14
C ASP A 98 -8.45 0.89 8.42
N ALA A 99 -8.33 1.93 7.58
CA ALA A 99 -9.46 2.56 6.93
C ALA A 99 -10.19 1.59 6.00
N LYS A 100 -11.52 1.60 6.01
CA LYS A 100 -12.31 0.68 5.16
C LYS A 100 -12.04 0.98 3.69
N ALA A 101 -11.93 -0.06 2.86
CA ALA A 101 -11.67 0.09 1.42
C ALA A 101 -12.65 1.05 0.72
N ASN A 102 -13.95 0.96 1.07
CA ASN A 102 -14.99 1.84 0.56
C ASN A 102 -15.39 2.94 1.58
N GLY A 103 -14.50 3.25 2.52
CA GLY A 103 -14.73 4.28 3.53
C GLY A 103 -14.74 5.67 2.90
N THR A 104 -15.64 6.52 3.38
CA THR A 104 -15.79 7.90 2.89
C THR A 104 -15.07 8.94 3.75
N ASP A 105 -14.45 8.50 4.86
CA ASP A 105 -13.73 9.33 5.80
C ASP A 105 -12.31 9.63 5.30
N LEU A 106 -12.14 10.80 4.69
CA LEU A 106 -10.88 11.20 4.07
C LEU A 106 -9.71 11.35 5.06
N GLU A 107 -9.98 11.67 6.33
CA GLU A 107 -8.91 11.76 7.34
C GLU A 107 -8.37 10.38 7.68
N LYS A 108 -9.27 9.40 7.87
CA LYS A 108 -8.86 8.02 8.10
C LYS A 108 -8.14 7.44 6.88
N LEU A 109 -8.64 7.71 5.68
CA LEU A 109 -7.96 7.32 4.44
C LEU A 109 -6.56 7.92 4.39
N TYR A 110 -6.40 9.20 4.70
CA TYR A 110 -5.09 9.86 4.73
C TYR A 110 -4.15 9.21 5.76
N SER A 111 -4.62 8.96 6.99
CA SER A 111 -3.82 8.30 8.03
C SER A 111 -3.35 6.92 7.58
N SER A 112 -4.25 6.11 7.03
CA SER A 112 -3.92 4.78 6.50
C SER A 112 -2.93 4.82 5.33
N LEU A 113 -2.99 5.85 4.48
CA LEU A 113 -2.03 6.06 3.39
C LEU A 113 -0.65 6.50 3.92
N TYR A 114 -0.64 7.30 4.99
CA TYR A 114 0.58 7.69 5.68
C TYR A 114 1.28 6.49 6.30
N ASP A 115 0.54 5.57 6.94
CA ASP A 115 1.09 4.33 7.48
C ASP A 115 1.78 3.50 6.38
N ILE A 116 1.17 3.39 5.19
CA ILE A 116 1.80 2.70 4.05
C ILE A 116 3.14 3.34 3.67
N ASP A 117 3.19 4.67 3.57
CA ASP A 117 4.43 5.38 3.23
C ASP A 117 5.52 5.17 4.30
N ASP A 118 5.16 5.31 5.59
CA ASP A 118 6.09 5.22 6.71
C ASP A 118 6.69 3.81 6.85
N TYR A 119 5.86 2.76 6.87
CA TYR A 119 6.35 1.38 6.99
C TYR A 119 7.21 0.99 5.79
N ILE A 120 6.80 1.32 4.56
CA ILE A 120 7.62 1.02 3.38
C ILE A 120 8.96 1.76 3.45
N ASN A 121 8.97 3.04 3.82
CA ASN A 121 10.20 3.80 3.98
C ASN A 121 11.12 3.19 5.04
N TYR A 122 10.58 2.81 6.18
CA TYR A 122 11.32 2.16 7.26
C TYR A 122 12.05 0.89 6.77
N TYR A 123 11.35 -0.01 6.07
CA TYR A 123 11.96 -1.24 5.57
C TYR A 123 12.93 -1.02 4.40
N LEU A 124 12.66 -0.07 3.51
CA LEU A 124 13.59 0.28 2.42
C LEU A 124 14.86 0.96 2.93
N LEU A 125 14.78 1.76 4.00
CA LEU A 125 15.95 2.38 4.63
C LEU A 125 16.78 1.36 5.39
N LYS A 126 16.15 0.44 6.13
CA LYS A 126 16.85 -0.65 6.83
C LYS A 126 17.60 -1.59 5.89
N ASN A 127 17.18 -1.73 4.63
CA ASN A 127 17.91 -2.56 3.66
C ASN A 127 19.25 -1.95 3.21
N LYS A 128 19.55 -0.69 3.55
CA LYS A 128 20.81 -0.02 3.16
C LYS A 128 21.95 -0.21 4.15
N THR A 129 21.67 -0.80 5.32
CA THR A 129 22.65 -1.12 6.38
C THR A 129 22.97 -2.59 6.40
#